data_AF-A0A256Z1N1-F1
#
_entry.id   AF-A0A256Z1N1-F1
#
_cell.length_a   1.000
_cell.length_b   1.000
_cell.length_c   1.000
_cell.angle_alpha   90.00
_cell.angle_beta   90.00
_cell.angle_gamma   90.00
#
_symmetry.space_group_name_H-M   'P 1'
#
loop_
_entity.id
_entity.type
_entity.pdbx_description
1 polymer ?
#
loop_
_entity_poly.entity_id
_entity_poly.type
_entity_poly.pdbx_seq_one_letter_code
_entity_poly.pdbx_strand_id
1 'polypeptide(L)'
;MVLMEASFDAYSYHGFNMTYQLHVKFLEEPSDASKNTTLYCDGAEAVAYLVSKYGKVVKVLPFGYVAEVPANVALAIKYLAKVSIMPLNEELDDIVRTGETDIHRFVKRLGFNPEGLSLKELFDTLQVNGMFPSLSLKEFPVLTLHIDGEILPLRFRAEDIEPEFLGRVLRNNISKDEYEMLRGIALLGERTQRKYIDLLSRAQLTLDGLAKALYRAAVSSRDSVCWKKIIEWFKRNGFQHYASEIVVRKALL
;
A
#
# COMPACT_ATOMS: atom_id res chain seq x y z
N MET A 1 24.19 9.91 -14.72
CA MET A 1 23.00 10.43 -15.45
C MET A 1 22.23 9.22 -15.94
N VAL A 2 20.92 9.33 -16.09
CA VAL A 2 20.02 8.28 -16.57
C VAL A 2 19.28 8.83 -17.76
N LEU A 3 19.27 8.08 -18.87
CA LEU A 3 18.48 8.45 -20.03
C LEU A 3 17.04 7.97 -19.86
N MET A 4 16.07 8.87 -20.03
CA MET A 4 14.64 8.56 -19.96
C MET A 4 13.92 9.01 -21.22
N GLU A 5 12.93 8.24 -21.65
CA GLU A 5 11.96 8.59 -22.68
C GLU A 5 10.60 8.78 -22.00
N ALA A 6 9.95 9.90 -22.30
CA ALA A 6 8.61 10.24 -21.85
C ALA A 6 7.70 10.35 -23.07
N SER A 7 6.65 9.54 -23.16
CA SER A 7 5.70 9.53 -24.28
C SER A 7 4.25 9.59 -23.79
N PHE A 8 3.42 10.31 -24.52
CA PHE A 8 1.99 10.45 -24.23
C PHE A 8 1.16 9.55 -25.13
N ASP A 9 0.29 8.76 -24.53
CA ASP A 9 -0.79 8.07 -25.24
C ASP A 9 -2.13 8.70 -24.88
N ALA A 10 -3.00 8.84 -25.89
CA ALA A 10 -4.34 9.36 -25.73
C ALA A 10 -5.36 8.24 -25.97
N TYR A 11 -6.28 8.06 -25.03
CA TYR A 11 -7.36 7.09 -25.16
C TYR A 11 -8.71 7.76 -24.91
N SER A 12 -9.70 7.40 -25.73
CA SER A 12 -11.08 7.86 -25.56
C SER A 12 -11.90 6.74 -24.93
N TYR A 13 -12.51 7.00 -23.77
CA TYR A 13 -13.55 6.13 -23.23
C TYR A 13 -14.90 6.58 -23.82
N HIS A 14 -15.47 5.73 -24.68
CA HIS A 14 -16.78 5.94 -25.33
C HIS A 14 -16.95 7.24 -26.15
N GLY A 15 -15.88 7.91 -26.58
CA GLY A 15 -15.96 9.07 -27.48
C GLY A 15 -16.33 10.40 -26.81
N PHE A 16 -16.46 10.44 -25.48
CA PHE A 16 -16.91 11.63 -24.77
C PHE A 16 -15.80 12.36 -23.99
N ASN A 17 -14.76 11.66 -23.53
CA ASN A 17 -13.59 12.26 -22.86
C ASN A 17 -12.29 11.62 -23.35
N MET A 18 -11.31 12.44 -23.76
CA MET A 18 -9.93 11.99 -23.99
C MET A 18 -9.15 12.04 -22.67
N THR A 19 -8.56 10.91 -22.30
CA THR A 19 -7.63 10.81 -21.19
C THR A 19 -6.22 10.61 -21.74
N TYR A 20 -5.26 11.38 -21.24
CA TYR A 20 -3.85 11.25 -21.59
C TYR A 20 -3.12 10.46 -20.51
N GLN A 21 -2.27 9.52 -20.90
CA GLN A 21 -1.38 8.79 -20.00
C GLN A 21 0.07 9.11 -20.37
N LEU A 22 0.87 9.42 -19.36
CA LEU A 22 2.31 9.57 -19.53
C LEU A 22 2.99 8.22 -19.25
N HIS A 23 3.69 7.71 -20.25
CA HIS A 23 4.57 6.57 -20.13
C HIS A 23 6.01 7.06 -20.01
N VAL A 24 6.69 6.65 -18.94
CA VAL A 24 8.12 6.93 -18.76
C VAL A 24 8.91 5.64 -18.85
N LYS A 25 9.94 5.64 -19.69
CA LYS A 25 10.85 4.53 -19.91
C LYS A 25 12.29 4.94 -19.62
N PHE A 26 12.94 4.26 -18.69
CA PHE A 26 14.38 4.45 -18.43
C PHE A 26 15.20 3.52 -19.35
N LEU A 27 16.16 4.09 -20.08
CA LEU A 27 16.83 3.43 -21.21
C LEU A 27 18.13 2.71 -20.86
N GLU A 28 18.60 2.80 -19.61
CA GLU A 28 19.87 2.24 -19.15
C GLU A 28 19.64 1.09 -18.16
N GLU A 29 19.70 -0.15 -18.67
CA GLU A 29 20.18 -1.42 -18.05
C GLU A 29 19.51 -2.64 -18.72
N PRO A 30 20.24 -3.74 -19.01
CA PRO A 30 19.65 -4.96 -19.56
C PRO A 30 18.90 -5.75 -18.47
N SER A 31 17.81 -6.41 -18.87
CA SER A 31 16.97 -7.35 -18.10
C SER A 31 16.23 -6.80 -16.86
N ASP A 32 15.13 -6.09 -17.09
CA ASP A 32 13.87 -6.50 -16.44
C ASP A 32 12.70 -5.87 -17.20
N ALA A 33 11.61 -6.62 -17.38
CA ALA A 33 10.42 -6.18 -18.12
C ALA A 33 9.63 -5.04 -17.41
N SER A 34 10.20 -4.41 -16.38
CA SER A 34 9.63 -3.31 -15.58
C SER A 34 9.98 -1.91 -16.10
N LYS A 35 10.58 -1.81 -17.30
CA LYS A 35 11.11 -0.55 -17.86
C LYS A 35 10.07 0.52 -18.14
N ASN A 36 8.79 0.17 -18.24
CA ASN A 36 7.72 1.13 -18.53
C ASN A 36 6.97 1.44 -17.24
N THR A 37 7.11 2.67 -16.78
CA THR A 37 6.35 3.21 -15.67
C THR A 37 5.23 4.06 -16.22
N THR A 38 3.98 3.62 -16.07
CA THR A 38 2.81 4.42 -16.43
C THR A 38 2.38 5.26 -15.24
N LEU A 39 2.22 6.56 -15.46
CA LEU A 39 1.75 7.52 -14.45
C LEU A 39 0.25 7.74 -14.66
N TYR A 40 -0.56 7.44 -13.63
CA TYR A 40 -2.02 7.42 -13.73
C TYR A 40 -2.73 8.65 -13.10
N CYS A 41 -1.99 9.71 -12.76
CA CYS A 41 -2.50 11.00 -12.26
C CYS A 41 -1.76 12.15 -12.97
N ASP A 42 -1.96 13.43 -12.58
CA ASP A 42 -1.28 14.66 -13.09
C ASP A 42 0.27 14.64 -13.05
N GLY A 43 0.89 13.47 -12.89
CA GLY A 43 2.32 13.22 -12.87
C GLY A 43 3.04 13.66 -14.14
N ALA A 44 2.32 13.97 -15.22
CA ALA A 44 2.92 14.64 -16.37
C ALA A 44 3.50 16.01 -16.02
N GLU A 45 2.78 16.81 -15.21
CA GLU A 45 3.26 18.11 -14.76
C GLU A 45 4.45 17.97 -13.80
N ALA A 46 4.36 17.02 -12.87
CA ALA A 46 5.44 16.74 -11.93
C ALA A 46 6.72 16.22 -12.63
N VAL A 47 6.58 15.36 -13.64
CA VAL A 47 7.71 14.91 -14.46
C VAL A 47 8.28 16.08 -15.26
N ALA A 48 7.44 16.91 -15.87
CA ALA A 48 7.89 18.10 -16.61
C ALA A 48 8.65 19.07 -15.70
N TYR A 49 8.14 19.32 -14.49
CA TYR A 49 8.80 20.10 -13.46
C TYR A 49 10.20 19.55 -13.16
N LEU A 50 10.30 18.27 -12.81
CA LEU A 50 11.55 17.60 -12.49
C LEU A 50 12.57 17.66 -13.63
N VAL A 51 12.13 17.39 -14.86
CA VAL A 51 12.99 17.44 -16.05
C VAL A 51 13.45 18.86 -16.36
N SER A 52 12.55 19.84 -16.27
CA SER A 52 12.87 21.24 -16.56
C SER A 52 13.89 21.83 -15.57
N LYS A 53 13.82 21.41 -14.30
CA LYS A 53 14.65 21.93 -13.22
C LYS A 53 15.99 21.21 -13.06
N TYR A 54 15.99 19.89 -13.22
CA TYR A 54 17.15 19.05 -12.89
C TYR A 54 17.68 18.22 -14.06
N GLY A 55 16.91 18.12 -15.14
CA GLY A 55 17.25 17.33 -16.32
C GLY A 55 17.68 18.18 -17.51
N LYS A 56 17.90 17.50 -18.63
CA LYS A 56 18.15 18.11 -19.93
C LYS A 56 17.45 17.32 -21.00
N VAL A 57 16.51 17.93 -21.72
CA VAL A 57 15.92 17.33 -22.92
C VAL A 57 17.00 17.22 -23.99
N VAL A 58 17.26 16.01 -24.47
CA VAL A 58 18.26 15.71 -25.50
C VAL A 58 17.64 15.49 -26.88
N LYS A 59 16.35 15.09 -26.92
CA LYS A 59 15.62 14.88 -28.17
C LYS A 59 14.13 15.09 -27.96
N VAL A 60 13.48 15.79 -28.89
CA VAL A 60 12.01 15.89 -28.93
C VAL A 60 11.45 14.84 -29.89
N LEU A 61 10.34 14.21 -29.52
CA LEU A 61 9.61 13.21 -30.30
C LEU A 61 8.21 13.76 -30.64
N PRO A 62 7.51 13.20 -31.65
CA PRO A 62 6.18 13.68 -32.05
C PRO A 62 5.14 13.74 -30.91
N PHE A 63 5.23 12.83 -29.94
CA PHE A 63 4.33 12.75 -28.78
C PHE A 63 5.11 12.57 -27.47
N GLY A 64 6.30 13.15 -27.37
CA GLY A 64 7.16 12.90 -26.23
C GLY A 64 8.55 13.54 -26.31
N TYR A 65 9.45 13.11 -25.44
CA TYR A 65 10.83 13.55 -25.44
C TYR A 65 11.76 12.53 -24.79
N VAL A 66 13.04 12.62 -25.11
CA VAL A 66 14.11 11.93 -24.42
C VAL A 66 14.87 12.97 -23.61
N ALA A 67 15.10 12.69 -22.32
CA ALA A 67 15.83 13.55 -21.41
C ALA A 67 16.92 12.77 -20.68
N GLU A 68 18.02 13.44 -20.40
CA GLU A 68 19.02 12.99 -19.43
C GLU A 68 18.64 13.58 -18.06
N VAL A 69 18.52 12.72 -17.06
CA VAL A 69 18.16 13.12 -15.70
C VAL A 69 19.12 12.53 -14.66
N PRO A 70 19.35 13.18 -13.51
CA PRO A 70 20.05 12.57 -12.38
C PRO A 70 19.35 11.31 -11.87
N ALA A 71 20.10 10.41 -11.22
CA ALA A 71 19.54 9.16 -10.67
C ALA A 71 18.43 9.42 -9.64
N ASN A 72 18.57 10.45 -8.81
CA ASN A 72 17.55 10.82 -7.82
C ASN A 72 16.28 11.41 -8.46
N VAL A 73 16.39 12.02 -9.65
CA VAL A 73 15.22 12.43 -10.43
C VAL A 73 14.50 11.20 -10.98
N ALA A 74 15.24 10.22 -11.49
CA ALA A 74 14.65 8.95 -11.91
C ALA A 74 13.95 8.25 -10.72
N LEU A 75 14.53 8.32 -9.52
CA LEU A 75 13.89 7.83 -8.29
C LEU A 75 12.58 8.56 -7.98
N ALA A 76 12.58 9.90 -8.01
CA ALA A 76 11.38 10.70 -7.78
C ALA A 76 10.26 10.36 -8.78
N ILE A 77 10.59 10.16 -10.05
CA ILE A 77 9.63 9.75 -11.09
C ILE A 77 9.09 8.34 -10.84
N LYS A 78 9.94 7.39 -10.42
CA LYS A 78 9.49 6.04 -10.05
C LYS A 78 8.56 6.08 -8.83
N TYR A 79 8.83 6.96 -7.87
CA TYR A 79 7.99 7.18 -6.70
C TYR A 79 6.61 7.75 -7.07
N LEU A 80 6.55 8.72 -8.01
CA LEU A 80 5.29 9.27 -8.53
C LEU A 80 4.32 8.22 -9.09
N ALA A 81 4.84 7.12 -9.63
CA ALA A 81 4.00 6.04 -10.17
C ALA A 81 3.47 5.06 -9.12
N LYS A 82 3.87 5.24 -7.86
CA LYS A 82 3.55 4.33 -6.75
C LYS A 82 2.67 4.98 -5.70
N VAL A 83 2.69 6.30 -5.64
CA VAL A 83 1.88 7.04 -4.69
C VAL A 83 0.46 7.21 -5.19
N SER A 84 -0.50 7.02 -4.30
CA SER A 84 -1.92 7.29 -4.55
C SER A 84 -2.29 8.77 -4.38
N ILE A 85 -1.39 9.57 -3.81
CA ILE A 85 -1.55 11.01 -3.57
C ILE A 85 -0.37 11.72 -4.23
N MET A 86 -0.67 12.78 -5.00
CA MET A 86 0.38 13.56 -5.67
C MET A 86 1.28 14.25 -4.64
N PRO A 87 2.60 14.02 -4.66
CA PRO A 87 3.57 14.74 -3.84
C PRO A 87 3.61 16.22 -4.23
N LEU A 88 3.89 17.08 -3.26
CA LEU A 88 4.18 18.48 -3.55
C LEU A 88 5.57 18.64 -4.19
N ASN A 89 5.79 19.74 -4.92
CA ASN A 89 7.08 20.00 -5.56
C ASN A 89 8.23 20.06 -4.54
N GLU A 90 7.98 20.53 -3.31
CA GLU A 90 8.95 20.55 -2.22
C GLU A 90 9.37 19.14 -1.80
N GLU A 91 8.44 18.17 -1.79
CA GLU A 91 8.75 16.76 -1.50
C GLU A 91 9.59 16.15 -2.63
N LEU A 92 9.25 16.46 -3.89
CA LEU A 92 10.02 16.01 -5.05
C LEU A 92 11.45 16.57 -5.04
N ASP A 93 11.61 17.86 -4.73
CA ASP A 93 12.92 18.50 -4.57
C ASP A 93 13.74 17.85 -3.45
N ASP A 94 13.09 17.52 -2.33
CA ASP A 94 13.75 16.84 -1.22
C ASP A 94 14.23 15.43 -1.60
N ILE A 95 13.43 14.67 -2.36
CA ILE A 95 13.84 13.37 -2.91
C ILE A 95 15.04 13.53 -3.84
N VAL A 96 15.02 14.53 -4.72
CA VAL A 96 16.14 14.78 -5.65
C VAL A 96 17.42 15.10 -4.86
N ARG A 97 17.32 15.87 -3.78
CA ARG A 97 18.45 16.26 -2.93
C ARG A 97 18.99 15.11 -2.08
N THR A 98 18.11 14.35 -1.43
CA THR A 98 18.49 13.35 -0.41
C THR A 98 18.65 11.95 -0.98
N GLY A 99 17.99 11.65 -2.11
CA GLY A 99 17.85 10.29 -2.63
C GLY A 99 16.90 9.42 -1.80
N GLU A 100 16.12 10.00 -0.89
CA GLU A 100 15.24 9.27 0.03
C GLU A 100 13.77 9.65 -0.20
N THR A 101 12.89 8.66 -0.36
CA THR A 101 11.44 8.87 -0.51
C THR A 101 10.70 8.64 0.82
N ASP A 102 9.43 9.05 0.92
CA ASP A 102 8.60 8.71 2.08
C ASP A 102 8.51 7.21 2.32
N ILE A 103 8.51 6.40 1.26
CA ILE A 103 8.56 4.95 1.36
C ILE A 103 9.87 4.52 2.02
N HIS A 104 11.04 5.03 1.60
CA HIS A 104 12.32 4.70 2.25
C HIS A 104 12.28 5.03 3.75
N ARG A 105 11.83 6.24 4.09
CA ARG A 105 11.69 6.68 5.49
C ARG A 105 10.75 5.76 6.27
N PHE A 106 9.62 5.38 5.68
CA PHE A 106 8.67 4.46 6.30
C PHE A 106 9.29 3.07 6.52
N VAL A 107 9.93 2.48 5.50
CA VAL A 107 10.59 1.17 5.60
C VAL A 107 11.70 1.16 6.66
N LYS A 108 12.45 2.25 6.77
CA LYS A 108 13.45 2.44 7.83
C LYS A 108 12.81 2.46 9.22
N ARG A 109 11.67 3.13 9.38
CA ARG A 109 10.90 3.13 10.65
C ARG A 109 10.30 1.76 11.01
N LEU A 110 10.05 0.90 10.02
CA LEU A 110 9.71 -0.52 10.26
C LEU A 110 10.92 -1.34 10.76
N GLY A 111 12.12 -0.76 10.79
CA GLY A 111 13.38 -1.38 11.18
C GLY A 111 14.06 -2.19 10.07
N PHE A 112 13.65 -2.02 8.82
CA PHE A 112 14.33 -2.63 7.67
C PHE A 112 15.45 -1.71 7.18
N ASN A 113 16.45 -2.29 6.51
CA ASN A 113 17.52 -1.54 5.85
C ASN A 113 17.13 -1.27 4.40
N PRO A 114 16.55 -0.11 4.04
CA PRO A 114 16.04 0.13 2.70
C PRO A 114 17.16 0.11 1.64
N GLU A 115 18.40 0.45 2.00
CA GLU A 115 19.57 0.39 1.13
C GLU A 115 19.93 -1.04 0.70
N GLY A 116 19.47 -2.05 1.44
CA GLY A 116 19.62 -3.46 1.10
C GLY A 116 18.49 -4.01 0.22
N LEU A 117 17.47 -3.22 -0.08
CA LEU A 117 16.32 -3.61 -0.92
C LEU A 117 16.47 -3.04 -2.32
N SER A 118 16.14 -3.85 -3.33
CA SER A 118 15.99 -3.33 -4.69
C SER A 118 14.82 -2.35 -4.76
N LEU A 119 14.84 -1.40 -5.70
CA LEU A 119 13.71 -0.48 -5.93
C LEU A 119 12.39 -1.20 -6.21
N LYS A 120 12.46 -2.40 -6.82
CA LYS A 120 11.30 -3.25 -7.05
C LYS A 120 10.72 -3.74 -5.72
N GLU A 121 11.55 -4.26 -4.83
CA GLU A 121 11.13 -4.72 -3.51
C GLU A 121 10.60 -3.58 -2.65
N LEU A 122 11.25 -2.41 -2.71
CA LEU A 122 10.84 -1.23 -1.97
C LEU A 122 9.47 -0.69 -2.40
N PHE A 123 9.12 -0.81 -3.69
CA PHE A 123 7.86 -0.27 -4.26
C PHE A 123 6.82 -1.34 -4.64
N ASP A 124 7.00 -2.56 -4.15
CA ASP A 124 6.08 -3.67 -4.38
C ASP A 124 5.57 -4.22 -3.05
N THR A 125 6.24 -5.24 -2.51
CA THR A 125 5.77 -5.96 -1.34
C THR A 125 6.95 -6.27 -0.44
N LEU A 126 6.87 -5.84 0.82
CA LEU A 126 7.84 -6.19 1.86
C LEU A 126 7.46 -7.53 2.50
N GLN A 127 8.41 -8.45 2.52
CA GLN A 127 8.28 -9.76 3.15
C GLN A 127 9.62 -10.16 3.76
N VAL A 128 9.61 -10.82 4.92
CA VAL A 128 10.82 -11.40 5.51
C VAL A 128 10.96 -12.83 4.98
N ASN A 129 12.03 -13.10 4.22
CA ASN A 129 12.35 -14.42 3.66
C ASN A 129 11.21 -15.05 2.81
N GLY A 130 10.39 -14.21 2.16
CA GLY A 130 9.26 -14.68 1.34
C GLY A 130 8.13 -15.36 2.14
N MET A 131 8.10 -15.18 3.46
CA MET A 131 7.08 -15.74 4.34
C MET A 131 6.04 -14.68 4.72
N PHE A 132 4.85 -15.16 5.09
CA PHE A 132 3.83 -14.31 5.72
C PHE A 132 4.25 -13.89 7.13
N PRO A 133 3.74 -12.73 7.61
CA PRO A 133 2.88 -11.78 6.90
C PRO A 133 3.64 -10.91 5.90
N SER A 134 2.93 -10.42 4.87
CA SER A 134 3.48 -9.59 3.80
C SER A 134 2.78 -8.25 3.67
N LEU A 135 3.53 -7.18 3.41
CA LEU A 135 3.01 -5.81 3.31
C LEU A 135 3.18 -5.27 1.89
N SER A 136 2.09 -5.09 1.17
CA SER A 136 2.08 -4.41 -0.12
C SER A 136 2.15 -2.89 0.07
N LEU A 137 3.11 -2.28 -0.63
CA LEU A 137 3.38 -0.84 -0.71
C LEU A 137 2.97 -0.24 -2.07
N LYS A 138 2.26 -1.01 -2.91
CA LYS A 138 1.90 -0.62 -4.28
C LYS A 138 1.04 0.65 -4.41
N GLU A 139 0.29 0.98 -3.35
CA GLU A 139 -0.70 2.07 -3.32
C GLU A 139 -0.37 3.11 -2.24
N PHE A 140 0.91 3.24 -1.87
CA PHE A 140 1.37 4.08 -0.75
C PHE A 140 0.75 5.50 -0.79
N PRO A 141 0.30 6.08 0.35
CA PRO A 141 0.43 5.60 1.72
C PRO A 141 -0.62 4.58 2.15
N VAL A 142 -1.46 4.07 1.24
CA VAL A 142 -2.37 2.96 1.54
C VAL A 142 -1.58 1.65 1.51
N LEU A 143 -1.64 0.94 2.63
CA LEU A 143 -0.94 -0.30 2.89
C LEU A 143 -1.93 -1.46 2.85
N THR A 144 -1.50 -2.58 2.27
CA THR A 144 -2.28 -3.82 2.29
C THR A 144 -1.44 -4.91 2.95
N LEU A 145 -1.81 -5.31 4.17
CA LEU A 145 -1.15 -6.36 4.93
C LEU A 145 -1.88 -7.69 4.73
N HIS A 146 -1.16 -8.70 4.25
CA HIS A 146 -1.63 -10.06 4.14
C HIS A 146 -1.09 -10.89 5.31
N ILE A 147 -1.97 -11.65 5.94
CA ILE A 147 -1.66 -12.51 7.09
C ILE A 147 -1.87 -13.96 6.69
N ASP A 148 -1.04 -14.85 7.22
CA ASP A 148 -1.14 -16.27 6.91
C ASP A 148 -2.51 -16.85 7.29
N GLY A 149 -3.04 -17.70 6.42
CA GLY A 149 -4.33 -18.37 6.61
C GLY A 149 -5.58 -17.47 6.55
N GLU A 150 -5.44 -16.18 6.22
CA GLU A 150 -6.57 -15.27 6.04
C GLU A 150 -6.80 -14.90 4.57
N ILE A 151 -8.08 -14.90 4.17
CA ILE A 151 -8.47 -14.60 2.79
C ILE A 151 -8.57 -13.09 2.54
N LEU A 152 -8.93 -12.33 3.57
CA LEU A 152 -9.12 -10.89 3.47
C LEU A 152 -7.87 -10.16 3.97
N PRO A 153 -7.26 -9.28 3.16
CA PRO A 153 -6.16 -8.47 3.63
C PRO A 153 -6.67 -7.33 4.53
N LEU A 154 -5.77 -6.83 5.37
CA LEU A 154 -5.98 -5.61 6.13
C LEU A 154 -5.57 -4.41 5.28
N ARG A 155 -6.45 -3.42 5.14
CA ARG A 155 -6.17 -2.17 4.44
C ARG A 155 -6.21 -0.99 5.40
N PHE A 156 -5.14 -0.21 5.42
CA PHE A 156 -4.97 0.95 6.30
C PHE A 156 -3.94 1.93 5.73
N ARG A 157 -3.85 3.15 6.28
CA ARG A 157 -2.82 4.11 5.86
C ARG A 157 -1.59 3.98 6.74
N ALA A 158 -0.43 4.33 6.20
CA ALA A 158 0.84 4.36 6.94
C ALA A 158 0.81 5.24 8.21
N GLU A 159 -0.07 6.25 8.24
CA GLU A 159 -0.30 7.12 9.40
C GLU A 159 -1.18 6.50 10.50
N ASP A 160 -1.97 5.47 10.18
CA ASP A 160 -2.92 4.83 11.11
C ASP A 160 -2.26 3.72 11.94
N ILE A 161 -0.93 3.59 11.91
CA ILE A 161 -0.22 2.46 12.54
C ILE A 161 1.14 2.90 13.09
N GLU A 162 1.48 2.42 14.27
CA GLU A 162 2.84 2.55 14.78
C GLU A 162 3.81 1.67 13.96
N PRO A 163 4.82 2.25 13.27
CA PRO A 163 5.72 1.48 12.40
C PRO A 163 6.49 0.37 13.13
N GLU A 164 6.82 0.58 14.41
CA GLU A 164 7.50 -0.42 15.23
C GLU A 164 6.63 -1.67 15.43
N PHE A 165 5.32 -1.49 15.65
CA PHE A 165 4.36 -2.59 15.73
C PHE A 165 4.31 -3.35 14.41
N LEU A 166 4.15 -2.64 13.28
CA LEU A 166 4.09 -3.29 11.96
C LEU A 166 5.40 -4.02 11.62
N GLY A 167 6.55 -3.45 12.01
CA GLY A 167 7.85 -4.10 11.90
C GLY A 167 7.92 -5.41 12.70
N ARG A 168 7.35 -5.47 13.91
CA ARG A 168 7.24 -6.72 14.68
C ARG A 168 6.35 -7.74 13.99
N VAL A 169 5.19 -7.31 13.47
CA VAL A 169 4.26 -8.16 12.71
C VAL A 169 4.97 -8.81 11.53
N LEU A 170 5.68 -8.05 10.69
CA LEU A 170 6.38 -8.56 9.51
C LEU A 170 7.51 -9.55 9.83
N ARG A 171 8.05 -9.52 11.05
CA ARG A 171 9.07 -10.46 11.52
C ARG A 171 8.50 -11.64 12.32
N ASN A 172 7.17 -11.82 12.32
CA ASN A 172 6.48 -12.80 13.16
C ASN A 172 6.82 -12.69 14.66
N ASN A 173 7.15 -11.49 15.12
CA ASN A 173 7.51 -11.23 16.52
C ASN A 173 6.35 -10.57 17.28
N ILE A 174 5.19 -11.23 17.23
CA ILE A 174 3.97 -10.79 17.91
C ILE A 174 3.39 -11.93 18.74
N SER A 175 2.63 -11.57 19.78
CA SER A 175 1.92 -12.54 20.60
C SER A 175 0.79 -13.24 19.83
N LYS A 176 0.38 -14.41 20.33
CA LYS A 176 -0.77 -15.14 19.79
C LYS A 176 -2.06 -14.29 19.81
N ASP A 177 -2.25 -13.50 20.87
CA ASP A 177 -3.43 -12.65 21.02
C ASP A 177 -3.41 -11.49 20.02
N GLU A 178 -2.26 -10.83 19.81
CA GLU A 178 -2.09 -9.82 18.74
C GLU A 178 -2.37 -10.43 17.36
N TYR A 179 -1.89 -11.64 17.11
CA TYR A 179 -2.13 -12.36 15.85
C TYR A 179 -3.63 -12.62 15.63
N GLU A 180 -4.33 -13.19 16.62
CA GLU A 180 -5.77 -13.44 16.51
C GLU A 180 -6.58 -12.14 16.42
N MET A 181 -6.14 -11.06 17.07
CA MET A 181 -6.75 -9.74 16.90
C MET A 181 -6.59 -9.20 15.48
N LEU A 182 -5.41 -9.32 14.85
CA LEU A 182 -5.23 -8.92 13.46
C LEU A 182 -6.16 -9.70 12.51
N ARG A 183 -6.29 -11.01 12.71
CA ARG A 183 -7.24 -11.85 11.95
C ARG A 183 -8.68 -11.40 12.15
N GLY A 184 -9.04 -11.07 13.38
CA GLY A 184 -10.38 -10.55 13.70
C GLY A 184 -10.63 -9.21 13.00
N ILE A 185 -9.66 -8.30 13.01
CA ILE A 185 -9.79 -7.01 12.33
C ILE A 185 -10.01 -7.19 10.82
N ALA A 186 -9.38 -8.18 10.18
CA ALA A 186 -9.52 -8.44 8.74
C ALA A 186 -10.96 -8.78 8.32
N LEU A 187 -11.80 -9.21 9.27
CA LEU A 187 -13.22 -9.50 9.07
C LEU A 187 -14.13 -8.26 9.15
N LEU A 188 -13.58 -7.10 9.51
CA LEU A 188 -14.30 -5.84 9.59
C LEU A 188 -14.24 -5.08 8.26
N GLY A 189 -15.19 -4.17 8.03
CA GLY A 189 -15.15 -3.27 6.88
C GLY A 189 -13.99 -2.26 6.96
N GLU A 190 -13.48 -1.82 5.82
CA GLU A 190 -12.23 -1.04 5.67
C GLU A 190 -12.10 0.16 6.64
N ARG A 191 -13.13 1.00 6.74
CA ARG A 191 -13.13 2.15 7.68
C ARG A 191 -12.93 1.71 9.14
N THR A 192 -13.51 0.57 9.50
CA THR A 192 -13.39 -0.01 10.83
C THR A 192 -12.02 -0.67 11.00
N GLN A 193 -11.47 -1.30 9.96
CA GLN A 193 -10.11 -1.86 10.01
C GLN A 193 -9.09 -0.81 10.44
N ARG A 194 -9.09 0.36 9.79
CA ARG A 194 -8.20 1.50 10.12
C ARG A 194 -8.22 1.84 11.61
N LYS A 195 -9.41 2.02 12.18
CA LYS A 195 -9.59 2.33 13.60
C LYS A 195 -9.01 1.25 14.52
N TYR A 196 -9.31 -0.01 14.26
CA TYR A 196 -8.89 -1.08 15.17
C TYR A 196 -7.41 -1.45 15.01
N ILE A 197 -6.82 -1.21 13.85
CA ILE A 197 -5.37 -1.32 13.64
C ILE A 197 -4.63 -0.26 14.43
N ASP A 198 -5.07 1.01 14.38
CA ASP A 198 -4.49 2.09 15.18
C ASP A 198 -4.52 1.73 16.67
N LEU A 199 -5.68 1.31 17.18
CA LEU A 199 -5.83 0.86 18.57
C LEU A 199 -4.93 -0.32 18.92
N LEU A 200 -4.82 -1.32 18.02
CA LEU A 200 -3.97 -2.49 18.26
C LEU A 200 -2.50 -2.09 18.31
N SER A 201 -2.06 -1.26 17.37
CA SER A 201 -0.68 -0.82 17.24
C SER A 201 -0.19 -0.02 18.47
N ARG A 202 -1.11 0.67 19.14
CA ARG A 202 -0.87 1.43 20.37
C ARG A 202 -1.11 0.63 21.66
N ALA A 203 -1.35 -0.68 21.57
CA ALA A 203 -1.70 -1.55 22.69
C ALA A 203 -2.96 -1.11 23.47
N GLN A 204 -3.92 -0.46 22.79
CA GLN A 204 -5.19 0.02 23.37
C GLN A 204 -6.37 -0.88 23.04
N LEU A 205 -6.21 -1.83 22.11
CA LEU A 205 -7.27 -2.77 21.72
C LEU A 205 -7.28 -3.97 22.68
N THR A 206 -8.46 -4.29 23.24
CA THR A 206 -8.67 -5.52 24.00
C THR A 206 -9.43 -6.55 23.17
N LEU A 207 -9.19 -7.84 23.44
CA LEU A 207 -9.86 -8.93 22.73
C LEU A 207 -11.40 -8.83 22.84
N ASP A 208 -11.93 -8.47 24.02
CA ASP A 208 -13.36 -8.23 24.22
C ASP A 208 -13.87 -6.99 23.44
N GLY A 209 -13.07 -5.93 23.35
CA GLY A 209 -13.38 -4.75 22.55
C GLY A 209 -13.53 -5.09 21.06
N LEU A 210 -12.61 -5.91 20.53
CA LEU A 210 -12.69 -6.42 19.17
C LEU A 210 -13.88 -7.36 18.98
N ALA A 211 -14.14 -8.24 19.96
CA ALA A 211 -15.27 -9.17 19.91
C ALA A 211 -16.62 -8.43 19.78
N LYS A 212 -16.82 -7.36 20.55
CA LYS A 212 -18.01 -6.51 20.45
C LYS A 212 -18.13 -5.85 19.07
N ALA A 213 -17.03 -5.44 18.46
CA ALA A 213 -17.01 -4.84 17.13
C ALA A 213 -17.45 -5.85 16.06
N LEU A 214 -16.87 -7.05 16.12
CA LEU A 214 -17.18 -8.17 15.23
C LEU A 214 -18.64 -8.60 15.37
N TYR A 215 -19.17 -8.62 16.58
CA TYR A 215 -20.57 -8.99 16.82
C TYR A 215 -21.51 -8.00 16.11
N ARG A 216 -21.27 -6.69 16.28
CA ARG A 216 -22.05 -5.65 15.60
C ARG A 216 -21.96 -5.79 14.07
N ALA A 217 -20.75 -6.02 13.56
CA ALA A 217 -20.51 -6.23 12.13
C ALA A 217 -21.31 -7.44 11.59
N ALA A 218 -21.21 -8.60 12.26
CA ALA A 218 -21.93 -9.81 11.89
C ALA A 218 -23.46 -9.65 11.94
N VAL A 219 -23.99 -9.01 12.98
CA VAL A 219 -25.43 -8.74 13.10
C VAL A 219 -25.91 -7.88 11.94
N SER A 220 -25.18 -6.81 11.59
CA SER A 220 -25.55 -5.92 10.48
C SER A 220 -25.32 -6.49 9.08
N SER A 221 -24.42 -7.47 8.93
CA SER A 221 -24.02 -7.98 7.62
C SER A 221 -25.08 -8.89 7.00
N ARG A 222 -25.40 -8.68 5.72
CA ARG A 222 -26.22 -9.60 4.92
C ARG A 222 -25.39 -10.70 4.26
N ASP A 223 -24.07 -10.55 4.21
CA ASP A 223 -23.19 -11.52 3.58
C ASP A 223 -22.95 -12.73 4.50
N SER A 224 -23.44 -13.89 4.06
CA SER A 224 -23.31 -15.15 4.79
C SER A 224 -21.88 -15.64 4.95
N VAL A 225 -20.97 -15.29 4.04
CA VAL A 225 -19.56 -15.65 4.16
C VAL A 225 -18.92 -14.84 5.27
N CYS A 226 -19.14 -13.53 5.28
CA CYS A 226 -18.63 -12.62 6.30
C CYS A 226 -19.06 -13.03 7.72
N TRP A 227 -20.37 -13.16 7.99
CA TRP A 227 -20.81 -13.45 9.36
C TRP A 227 -20.48 -14.88 9.82
N LYS A 228 -20.33 -15.87 8.92
CA LYS A 228 -19.84 -17.21 9.28
C LYS A 228 -18.39 -17.20 9.72
N LYS A 229 -17.51 -16.47 9.03
CA LYS A 229 -16.11 -16.31 9.44
C LYS A 229 -15.97 -15.63 10.80
N ILE A 230 -16.83 -14.65 11.07
CA ILE A 230 -16.88 -14.00 12.39
C ILE A 230 -17.30 -15.00 13.49
N ILE A 231 -18.29 -15.87 13.22
CA ILE A 231 -18.66 -16.96 14.14
C ILE A 231 -17.49 -17.90 14.41
N GLU A 232 -16.74 -18.29 13.38
CA GLU A 232 -15.56 -19.15 13.54
C GLU A 232 -14.48 -18.47 14.39
N TRP A 233 -14.23 -17.19 14.15
CA TRP A 233 -13.31 -16.40 14.96
C TRP A 233 -13.74 -16.38 16.43
N PHE A 234 -15.03 -16.17 16.72
CA PHE A 234 -15.55 -16.21 18.09
C PHE A 234 -15.34 -17.55 18.78
N LYS A 235 -15.61 -18.66 18.08
CA LYS A 235 -15.41 -20.02 18.63
C LYS A 235 -13.94 -20.26 19.00
N ARG A 236 -13.01 -19.84 18.13
CA ARG A 236 -11.56 -20.00 18.36
C ARG A 236 -11.04 -19.16 19.52
N ASN A 237 -11.65 -18.00 19.75
CA ASN A 237 -11.21 -17.01 20.73
C ASN A 237 -12.05 -17.00 22.03
N GLY A 238 -12.87 -18.03 22.27
CA GLY A 238 -13.60 -18.22 23.54
C GLY A 238 -14.90 -17.42 23.68
N PHE A 239 -15.40 -16.78 22.63
CA PHE A 239 -16.63 -15.98 22.63
C PHE A 239 -17.85 -16.77 22.15
N GLN A 240 -18.04 -17.98 22.68
CA GLN A 240 -19.10 -18.91 22.25
C GLN A 240 -20.51 -18.30 22.35
N HIS A 241 -20.75 -17.45 23.36
CA HIS A 241 -22.04 -16.79 23.55
C HIS A 241 -22.40 -15.87 22.36
N TYR A 242 -21.45 -15.05 21.86
CA TYR A 242 -21.66 -14.22 20.67
C TYR A 242 -21.89 -15.06 19.41
N ALA A 243 -21.12 -16.14 19.24
CA ALA A 243 -21.30 -17.07 18.14
C ALA A 243 -22.74 -17.64 18.11
N SER A 244 -23.22 -18.16 19.24
CA SER A 244 -24.58 -18.72 19.35
C SER A 244 -25.66 -17.69 19.08
N GLU A 245 -25.52 -16.46 19.61
CA GLU A 245 -26.52 -15.42 19.43
C GLU A 245 -26.65 -14.99 17.96
N ILE A 246 -25.53 -14.88 17.23
CA ILE A 246 -25.56 -14.55 15.80
C ILE A 246 -26.25 -15.66 15.01
N VAL A 247 -25.95 -16.94 15.30
CA VAL A 247 -26.62 -18.08 14.63
C VAL A 247 -28.14 -17.99 14.80
N VAL A 248 -28.61 -17.76 16.02
CA VAL A 248 -30.06 -17.62 16.28
C VAL A 248 -30.65 -16.44 15.51
N ARG A 249 -30.02 -15.26 15.56
CA ARG A 249 -30.51 -14.06 14.85
C ARG A 249 -30.56 -14.26 13.33
N LYS A 250 -29.57 -14.94 12.75
CA LYS A 250 -29.51 -15.20 11.31
C LYS A 250 -30.44 -16.33 10.85
N ALA A 251 -30.83 -17.24 11.75
CA ALA A 251 -31.80 -18.29 11.44
C ALA A 251 -33.27 -17.80 11.46
N LEU A 252 -33.53 -16.66 12.10
CA LEU A 252 -34.85 -16.05 12.23
C LEU A 252 -35.16 -14.98 11.15
N LEU A 253 -34.18 -14.65 10.31
CA LEU A 253 -34.28 -13.68 9.20
C LEU A 253 -34.30 -14.41 7.86
#